data_AF-A0A3D5RLC4-F1
#
_entry.id   AF-A0A3D5RLC4-F1
#
_cell.length_a   1.000
_cell.length_b   1.000
_cell.length_c   1.000
_cell.angle_alpha   90.00
_cell.angle_beta   90.00
_cell.angle_gamma   90.00
#
_symmetry.space_group_name_H-M   'P 1'
#
loop_
_entity.id
_entity.type
_entity.pdbx_description
1 polymer ?
#
loop_
_entity_poly.entity_id
_entity_poly.type
_entity_poly.pdbx_seq_one_letter_code
_entity_poly.pdbx_strand_id
1 'polypeptide(L)'
;MENQDKYLDTLKKRNYEMYKYFMRGLELISALKSKMYEAYIVGGAVRDYLLNIDFKDIDIATNATPEEVLDIFKDLDIDDRYASLGSVVIRENGFYYEITTFRNEEYVKYKIKDVHYSKKLVEDIIRRDYTINALALTPNLTIIDLVEGQKDLEKGIVRVIGSGKRRFQDDPSRILRGLRLVSKYNFSVETNTEKAMRKCRNCLKEISETKLTSELENIINEKYGLKALKIIDDNNLFRSMPKYAYWISLIIKYYKKLSFIEKYTLLYLITGELPKNIEANRANAQEVKKLYDVAQNLFVNKVDSMMIFNEGQDMLLAADRVCKAYNSRYHRQKGRIKKLNRKMKIRSISDLKFTARELTLMMREDQLPMTNQIMNELIYNVVEGKLVNRNDVLVETVRRMLEQNNYTLTPKENIVKEKTNFLHPKKDDRYFDDQHEETKLYEKIYDDYVPTDNSNYDSFDDIPVDMAYYEQMANSIDGSEQSNSYTAQKPNVTDARINALKNEYDEDFLNIYKIYIKGIKGYYDMTPGEQKIKIEEAKMQAKDFLIRNNPKYRILLERGII
;
A
#
# COMPACT_ATOMS: atom_id res chain seq x y z
N MET A 1 7.78 -31.13 18.38
CA MET A 1 7.87 -31.88 17.11
C MET A 1 6.50 -32.34 16.59
N GLU A 2 5.53 -32.76 17.42
CA GLU A 2 4.22 -33.26 16.94
C GLU A 2 3.31 -32.26 16.18
N ASN A 3 3.52 -30.94 16.30
CA ASN A 3 2.71 -29.94 15.58
C ASN A 3 3.28 -29.54 14.21
N GLN A 4 4.53 -29.89 13.88
CA GLN A 4 5.20 -29.41 12.65
C GLN A 4 4.79 -30.20 11.39
N ASP A 5 4.54 -31.50 11.50
CA ASP A 5 4.04 -32.33 10.39
C ASP A 5 2.63 -31.93 9.95
N LYS A 6 1.82 -31.44 10.91
CA LYS A 6 0.42 -31.09 10.66
C LYS A 6 0.26 -29.97 9.63
N TYR A 7 1.16 -28.99 9.60
CA TYR A 7 1.07 -27.90 8.63
C TYR A 7 1.35 -28.38 7.21
N LEU A 8 2.49 -29.03 6.98
CA LEU A 8 2.88 -29.47 5.65
C LEU A 8 1.87 -30.47 5.08
N ASP A 9 1.32 -31.33 5.94
CA ASP A 9 0.23 -32.21 5.57
C ASP A 9 -1.04 -31.44 5.17
N THR A 10 -1.40 -30.40 5.92
CA THR A 10 -2.56 -29.57 5.56
C THR A 10 -2.31 -28.78 4.27
N LEU A 11 -1.12 -28.20 4.07
CA LEU A 11 -0.78 -27.48 2.85
C LEU A 11 -0.80 -28.42 1.65
N LYS A 12 -0.21 -29.61 1.77
CA LYS A 12 -0.22 -30.64 0.72
C LYS A 12 -1.63 -31.06 0.32
N LYS A 13 -2.55 -31.19 1.29
CA LYS A 13 -3.95 -31.52 1.05
C LYS A 13 -4.76 -30.37 0.46
N ARG A 14 -4.51 -29.14 0.91
CA ARG A 14 -5.21 -27.90 0.52
C ARG A 14 -4.80 -27.41 -0.86
N ASN A 15 -3.49 -27.34 -1.09
CA ASN A 15 -2.89 -26.76 -2.29
C ASN A 15 -1.53 -27.42 -2.55
N TYR A 16 -1.56 -28.49 -3.34
CA TYR A 16 -0.37 -29.31 -3.63
C TYR A 16 0.73 -28.55 -4.37
N GLU A 17 0.38 -27.57 -5.22
CA GLU A 17 1.36 -26.74 -5.90
C GLU A 17 2.06 -25.79 -4.93
N MET A 18 1.34 -25.16 -3.99
CA MET A 18 1.98 -24.38 -2.93
C MET A 18 2.88 -25.24 -2.06
N TYR A 19 2.48 -26.48 -1.74
CA TYR A 19 3.35 -27.41 -1.03
C TYR A 19 4.65 -27.67 -1.80
N LYS A 20 4.59 -27.93 -3.12
CA LYS A 20 5.79 -28.09 -3.95
C LYS A 20 6.68 -26.86 -3.92
N TYR A 21 6.11 -25.65 -4.06
CA TYR A 21 6.90 -24.42 -4.01
C TYR A 21 7.57 -24.23 -2.65
N PHE A 22 6.88 -24.55 -1.56
CA PHE A 22 7.48 -24.52 -0.23
C PHE A 22 8.66 -25.49 -0.12
N MET A 23 8.47 -26.75 -0.53
CA MET A 23 9.53 -27.76 -0.50
C MET A 23 10.73 -27.34 -1.36
N ARG A 24 10.47 -26.75 -2.53
CA ARG A 24 11.51 -26.19 -3.38
C ARG A 24 12.28 -25.06 -2.70
N GLY A 25 11.60 -24.18 -1.97
CA GLY A 25 12.26 -23.17 -1.12
C GLY A 25 13.20 -23.81 -0.07
N LEU A 26 12.78 -24.91 0.55
CA LEU A 26 13.62 -25.67 1.50
C LEU A 26 14.84 -26.32 0.81
N GLU A 27 14.68 -26.79 -0.43
CA GLU A 27 15.79 -27.31 -1.23
C GLU A 27 16.82 -26.21 -1.55
N LEU A 28 16.37 -25.02 -1.96
CA LEU A 28 17.25 -23.89 -2.28
C LEU A 28 18.09 -23.46 -1.05
N ILE A 29 17.48 -23.33 0.12
CA ILE A 29 18.24 -23.02 1.34
C ILE A 29 19.17 -24.17 1.76
N SER A 30 18.81 -25.43 1.45
CA SER A 30 19.67 -26.59 1.72
C SER A 30 20.89 -26.62 0.78
N ALA A 31 20.70 -26.23 -0.48
CA ALA A 31 21.78 -26.10 -1.46
C ALA A 31 22.80 -25.04 -1.02
N LEU A 32 22.34 -23.86 -0.59
CA LEU A 32 23.20 -22.81 -0.01
C LEU A 32 23.97 -23.33 1.22
N LYS A 33 23.29 -24.05 2.12
CA LYS A 33 23.92 -24.62 3.32
C LYS A 33 24.95 -25.70 3.01
N SER A 34 24.75 -26.50 1.96
CA SER A 34 25.75 -27.49 1.52
C SER A 34 27.07 -26.85 1.07
N LYS A 35 27.03 -25.55 0.73
CA LYS A 35 28.18 -24.71 0.39
C LYS A 35 28.69 -23.88 1.58
N MET A 36 28.29 -24.23 2.81
CA MET A 36 28.69 -23.57 4.06
C MET A 36 28.15 -22.14 4.26
N TYR A 37 27.16 -21.72 3.47
CA TYR A 37 26.43 -20.46 3.72
C TYR A 37 25.32 -20.67 4.75
N GLU A 38 24.99 -19.63 5.51
CA GLU A 38 23.75 -19.58 6.27
C GLU A 38 22.62 -19.18 5.32
N ALA A 39 21.50 -19.90 5.34
CA ALA A 39 20.32 -19.56 4.55
C ALA A 39 19.03 -19.93 5.27
N TYR A 40 18.02 -19.06 5.13
CA TYR A 40 16.73 -19.17 5.81
C TYR A 40 15.61 -18.68 4.90
N ILE A 41 14.44 -19.31 4.95
CA ILE A 41 13.22 -18.66 4.44
C ILE A 41 12.83 -17.57 5.44
N VAL A 42 12.44 -16.40 4.98
CA VAL A 42 12.21 -15.21 5.84
C VAL A 42 10.95 -14.47 5.43
N GLY A 43 10.59 -13.43 6.17
CA GLY A 43 9.63 -12.44 5.68
C GLY A 43 8.19 -12.91 5.71
N GLY A 44 7.44 -12.48 4.68
CA GLY A 44 6.01 -12.74 4.56
C GLY A 44 5.70 -14.24 4.43
N ALA A 45 6.59 -15.01 3.81
CA ALA A 45 6.41 -16.45 3.62
C ALA A 45 6.35 -17.21 4.95
N VAL A 46 7.20 -16.86 5.93
CA VAL A 46 7.19 -17.50 7.27
C VAL A 46 5.93 -17.14 8.06
N ARG A 47 5.50 -15.87 7.99
CA ARG A 47 4.24 -15.42 8.59
C ARG A 47 3.04 -16.14 7.97
N ASP A 48 2.99 -16.21 6.65
CA ASP A 48 1.89 -16.81 5.90
C ASP A 48 1.84 -18.34 6.12
N TYR A 49 3.02 -18.98 6.24
CA TYR A 49 3.18 -20.34 6.74
C TYR A 49 2.55 -20.51 8.14
N LEU A 50 2.91 -19.67 9.11
CA LEU A 50 2.34 -19.75 10.46
C LEU A 50 0.83 -19.52 10.51
N LEU A 51 0.30 -18.68 9.61
CA LEU A 51 -1.13 -18.38 9.51
C LEU A 51 -1.94 -19.40 8.70
N ASN A 52 -1.31 -20.43 8.13
CA ASN A 52 -1.98 -21.41 7.29
C ASN A 52 -2.70 -20.79 6.08
N ILE A 53 -2.02 -19.87 5.40
CA ILE A 53 -2.47 -19.23 4.17
C ILE A 53 -1.44 -19.40 3.05
N ASP A 54 -1.91 -19.27 1.81
CA ASP A 54 -1.05 -19.41 0.64
C ASP A 54 -0.15 -18.16 0.51
N PHE A 55 1.12 -18.38 0.17
CA PHE A 55 2.11 -17.34 -0.08
C PHE A 55 2.22 -17.03 -1.59
N LYS A 56 2.70 -15.84 -1.93
CA LYS A 56 2.83 -15.39 -3.34
C LYS A 56 4.22 -15.62 -3.92
N ASP A 57 5.21 -15.55 -3.05
CA ASP A 57 6.64 -15.64 -3.29
C ASP A 57 7.28 -16.25 -2.03
N ILE A 58 8.52 -16.70 -2.15
CA ILE A 58 9.33 -17.14 -1.01
C ILE A 58 10.60 -16.29 -0.97
N ASP A 59 10.72 -15.48 0.08
CA ASP A 59 11.94 -14.73 0.38
C ASP A 59 12.92 -15.65 1.11
N ILE A 60 14.16 -15.71 0.63
CA ILE A 60 15.28 -16.40 1.24
C ILE A 60 16.33 -15.37 1.61
N ALA A 61 16.82 -15.38 2.85
CA ALA A 61 17.96 -14.57 3.25
C ALA A 61 19.19 -15.45 3.49
N THR A 62 20.34 -15.01 3.00
CA THR A 62 21.60 -15.76 3.07
C THR A 62 22.81 -14.84 3.35
N ASN A 63 23.90 -15.37 3.89
CA ASN A 63 25.18 -14.63 3.93
C ASN A 63 26.00 -14.75 2.63
N ALA A 64 25.52 -15.52 1.64
CA ALA A 64 26.09 -15.54 0.29
C ALA A 64 25.81 -14.22 -0.43
N THR A 65 26.82 -13.66 -1.09
CA THR A 65 26.71 -12.49 -1.96
C THR A 65 25.94 -12.82 -3.24
N PRO A 66 25.42 -11.82 -3.99
CA PRO A 66 24.70 -12.07 -5.23
C PRO A 66 25.52 -12.85 -6.26
N GLU A 67 26.82 -12.57 -6.37
CA GLU A 67 27.73 -13.28 -7.28
C GLU A 67 27.85 -14.76 -6.92
N GLU A 68 27.98 -15.07 -5.62
CA GLU A 68 28.02 -16.46 -5.14
C GLU A 68 26.68 -17.17 -5.35
N VAL A 69 25.55 -16.48 -5.14
CA VAL A 69 24.21 -17.03 -5.42
C VAL A 69 24.05 -17.33 -6.91
N LEU A 70 24.50 -16.43 -7.78
CA LEU A 70 24.49 -16.63 -9.23
C LEU A 70 25.34 -17.83 -9.66
N ASP A 71 26.53 -18.01 -9.09
CA ASP A 71 27.37 -19.18 -9.41
C ASP A 71 26.74 -20.49 -8.94
N ILE A 72 26.16 -20.52 -7.73
CA ILE A 72 25.53 -21.71 -7.15
C ILE A 72 24.32 -22.16 -7.98
N PHE A 73 23.54 -21.22 -8.51
CA PHE A 73 22.27 -21.49 -9.19
C PHE A 73 22.29 -21.18 -10.68
N LYS A 74 23.47 -21.05 -11.30
CA LYS A 74 23.66 -20.63 -12.71
C LYS A 74 22.85 -21.39 -13.77
N ASP A 75 22.45 -22.62 -13.44
CA ASP A 75 21.68 -23.50 -14.34
C ASP A 75 20.15 -23.29 -14.24
N LEU A 76 19.69 -22.34 -13.40
CA LEU A 76 18.28 -21.98 -13.21
C LEU A 76 17.90 -20.70 -13.95
N ASP A 77 16.60 -20.46 -14.17
CA ASP A 77 16.11 -19.19 -14.69
C ASP A 77 16.19 -18.09 -13.61
N ILE A 78 17.17 -17.21 -13.76
CA ILE A 78 17.49 -16.15 -12.80
C ILE A 78 17.24 -14.77 -13.41
N ASP A 79 16.69 -13.89 -12.58
CA ASP A 79 16.58 -12.45 -12.78
C ASP A 79 17.48 -11.72 -11.78
N ASP A 80 18.55 -11.11 -12.27
CA ASP A 80 19.61 -10.46 -11.51
C ASP A 80 19.52 -8.93 -11.54
N ARG A 81 18.40 -8.37 -12.04
CA ARG A 81 18.20 -6.90 -12.16
C ARG A 81 18.38 -6.14 -10.85
N TYR A 82 18.24 -6.81 -9.71
CA TYR A 82 18.38 -6.25 -8.36
C TYR A 82 19.65 -6.72 -7.63
N ALA A 83 20.59 -7.37 -8.32
CA ALA A 83 21.81 -7.90 -7.71
C ALA A 83 22.67 -6.79 -7.07
N SER A 84 22.67 -5.58 -7.63
CA SER A 84 23.33 -4.41 -7.04
C SER A 84 22.75 -3.96 -5.70
N LEU A 85 21.50 -4.35 -5.41
CA LEU A 85 20.85 -4.14 -4.11
C LEU A 85 21.00 -5.37 -3.20
N GLY A 86 21.69 -6.43 -3.63
CA GLY A 86 21.87 -7.65 -2.87
C GLY A 86 20.78 -8.69 -3.04
N SER A 87 19.96 -8.61 -4.10
CA SER A 87 18.84 -9.54 -4.32
C SER A 87 18.88 -10.17 -5.72
N VAL A 88 18.61 -11.47 -5.79
CA VAL A 88 18.55 -12.27 -7.01
C VAL A 88 17.25 -13.07 -6.98
N VAL A 89 16.52 -13.13 -8.10
CA VAL A 89 15.23 -13.83 -8.16
C VAL A 89 15.32 -15.05 -9.05
N ILE A 90 14.98 -16.23 -8.51
CA ILE A 90 14.79 -17.45 -9.29
C ILE A 90 13.32 -17.54 -9.69
N ARG A 91 13.06 -17.84 -10.97
CA ARG A 91 11.71 -18.00 -11.53
C ARG A 91 11.48 -19.45 -11.93
N GLU A 92 10.51 -20.11 -11.33
CA GLU A 92 10.17 -21.51 -11.66
C GLU A 92 8.65 -21.68 -11.70
N ASN A 93 8.11 -22.17 -12.81
CA ASN A 93 6.67 -22.48 -12.98
C ASN A 93 5.71 -21.32 -12.63
N GLY A 94 6.13 -20.08 -12.88
CA GLY A 94 5.35 -18.88 -12.54
C GLY A 94 5.38 -18.50 -11.06
N PHE A 95 6.25 -19.13 -10.27
CA PHE A 95 6.54 -18.81 -8.87
C PHE A 95 7.93 -18.19 -8.73
N TYR A 96 8.10 -17.33 -7.72
CA TYR A 96 9.30 -16.53 -7.52
C TYR A 96 9.96 -16.85 -6.17
N TYR A 97 11.27 -17.09 -6.20
CA TYR A 97 12.11 -17.20 -5.01
C TYR A 97 13.10 -16.04 -5.00
N GLU A 98 12.95 -15.12 -4.07
CA GLU A 98 13.84 -13.98 -3.94
C GLU A 98 14.94 -14.31 -2.93
N ILE A 99 16.18 -14.48 -3.41
CA ILE A 99 17.36 -14.72 -2.56
C ILE A 99 18.07 -13.40 -2.32
N THR A 100 18.05 -12.93 -1.07
CA THR A 100 18.67 -11.67 -0.64
C THR A 100 19.84 -11.92 0.30
N THR A 101 20.99 -11.32 0.02
CA THR A 101 22.13 -11.30 0.93
C THR A 101 21.80 -10.51 2.19
N PHE A 102 22.17 -11.00 3.37
CA PHE A 102 22.05 -10.26 4.63
C PHE A 102 22.70 -8.91 4.45
N ARG A 103 21.99 -7.85 4.86
CA ARG A 103 22.46 -6.50 4.59
C ARG A 103 22.00 -5.51 5.64
N ASN A 104 22.72 -4.41 5.70
CA ASN A 104 22.32 -3.17 6.35
C ASN A 104 22.15 -2.10 5.29
N GLU A 105 21.25 -1.16 5.56
CA GLU A 105 20.88 -0.10 4.63
C GLU A 105 21.18 1.24 5.31
N GLU A 106 22.02 2.05 4.67
CA GLU A 106 22.23 3.44 5.09
C GLU A 106 21.16 4.31 4.42
N TYR A 107 20.45 5.12 5.20
CA TYR A 107 19.39 5.98 4.69
C TYR A 107 19.81 7.45 4.69
N VAL A 108 19.51 8.15 3.60
CA VAL A 108 19.59 9.61 3.50
C VAL A 108 18.31 10.14 2.91
N LYS A 109 17.63 11.03 3.64
CA LYS A 109 16.36 11.66 3.22
C LYS A 109 15.36 10.63 2.65
N TYR A 110 15.01 9.62 3.45
CA TYR A 110 13.99 8.61 3.13
C TYR A 110 14.36 7.61 2.01
N LYS A 111 15.63 7.61 1.57
CA LYS A 111 16.12 6.71 0.50
C LYS A 111 17.34 5.96 0.97
N ILE A 112 17.48 4.73 0.48
CA ILE A 112 18.70 3.94 0.65
C ILE A 112 19.80 4.63 -0.16
N LYS A 113 20.86 5.03 0.55
CA LYS A 113 22.08 5.59 -0.02
C LYS A 113 23.07 4.48 -0.37
N ASP A 114 23.26 3.55 0.55
CA ASP A 114 24.21 2.45 0.41
C ASP A 114 23.69 1.17 1.08
N VAL A 115 24.18 0.04 0.59
CA VAL A 115 23.85 -1.29 1.08
C VAL A 115 25.14 -2.00 1.46
N HIS A 116 25.25 -2.38 2.73
CA HIS A 116 26.42 -3.10 3.24
C HIS A 116 26.04 -4.54 3.55
N TYR A 117 26.67 -5.50 2.87
CA TYR A 117 26.44 -6.91 3.16
C TYR A 117 26.95 -7.29 4.55
N SER A 118 26.20 -8.17 5.19
CA SER A 118 26.46 -8.69 6.52
C SER A 118 26.67 -10.20 6.46
N LYS A 119 27.36 -10.73 7.47
CA LYS A 119 27.46 -12.18 7.68
C LYS A 119 26.45 -12.71 8.69
N LYS A 120 25.64 -11.83 9.32
CA LYS A 120 24.78 -12.17 10.45
C LYS A 120 23.31 -11.98 10.11
N LEU A 121 22.51 -13.03 10.33
CA LEU A 121 21.05 -12.97 10.21
C LEU A 121 20.43 -11.88 11.10
N VAL A 122 20.98 -11.66 12.30
CA VAL A 122 20.51 -10.66 13.27
C VAL A 122 20.41 -9.26 12.63
N GLU A 123 21.40 -8.89 11.82
CA GLU A 123 21.45 -7.60 11.14
C GLU A 123 20.35 -7.50 10.06
N ASP A 124 20.08 -8.59 9.34
CA ASP A 124 18.95 -8.67 8.39
C ASP A 124 17.59 -8.54 9.09
N ILE A 125 17.43 -9.17 10.25
CA ILE A 125 16.18 -9.12 11.04
C ILE A 125 15.91 -7.71 11.54
N ILE A 126 16.92 -7.01 12.07
CA ILE A 126 16.79 -5.65 12.60
C ILE A 126 16.34 -4.66 11.53
N ARG A 127 16.77 -4.83 10.27
CA ARG A 127 16.39 -3.91 9.18
C ARG A 127 14.98 -4.13 8.63
N ARG A 128 14.26 -5.17 9.06
CA ARG A 128 12.87 -5.42 8.62
C ARG A 128 11.88 -4.46 9.27
N ASP A 129 10.68 -4.38 8.70
CA ASP A 129 9.68 -3.40 9.09
C ASP A 129 8.95 -3.78 10.39
N TYR A 130 8.33 -4.96 10.41
CA TYR A 130 7.44 -5.41 11.48
C TYR A 130 7.91 -6.75 12.05
N THR A 131 7.68 -6.96 13.35
CA THR A 131 8.10 -8.16 14.10
C THR A 131 7.59 -9.44 13.45
N ILE A 132 6.32 -9.44 13.05
CA ILE A 132 5.67 -10.55 12.36
C ILE A 132 6.26 -10.85 10.96
N ASN A 133 7.01 -9.92 10.37
CA ASN A 133 7.71 -10.10 9.08
C ASN A 133 9.20 -10.37 9.24
N ALA A 134 9.70 -10.48 10.48
CA ALA A 134 11.11 -10.71 10.78
C ALA A 134 11.33 -12.04 11.50
N LEU A 135 10.56 -13.03 11.07
CA LEU A 135 10.74 -14.43 11.39
C LEU A 135 11.61 -15.08 10.32
N ALA A 136 12.45 -16.03 10.74
CA ALA A 136 13.26 -16.84 9.86
C ALA A 136 12.97 -18.33 10.10
N LEU A 137 12.97 -19.12 9.03
CA LEU A 137 12.69 -20.55 9.05
C LEU A 137 13.89 -21.31 8.52
N THR A 138 14.33 -22.30 9.29
CA THR A 138 15.43 -23.19 8.93
C THR A 138 14.95 -24.35 8.02
N PRO A 139 15.87 -25.08 7.35
CA PRO A 139 15.49 -26.27 6.57
C PRO A 139 14.75 -27.34 7.38
N ASN A 140 15.04 -27.42 8.68
CA ASN A 140 14.41 -28.37 9.61
C ASN A 140 13.10 -27.80 10.22
N LEU A 141 12.51 -26.80 9.58
CA LEU A 141 11.24 -26.17 9.99
C LEU A 141 11.26 -25.56 11.40
N THR A 142 12.45 -25.29 11.94
CA THR A 142 12.59 -24.55 13.20
C THR A 142 12.54 -23.07 12.92
N ILE A 143 11.70 -22.36 13.67
CA ILE A 143 11.51 -20.91 13.56
C ILE A 143 12.50 -20.21 14.47
N ILE A 144 13.23 -19.26 13.91
CA ILE A 144 14.10 -18.32 14.61
C ILE A 144 13.32 -17.01 14.75
N ASP A 145 13.05 -16.63 16.00
CA ASP A 145 12.35 -15.40 16.35
C ASP A 145 13.18 -14.59 17.34
N LEU A 146 13.79 -13.50 16.85
CA LEU A 146 14.63 -12.62 17.68
C LEU A 146 13.88 -11.38 18.18
N VAL A 147 12.61 -11.20 17.78
CA VAL A 147 11.86 -9.95 17.97
C VAL A 147 10.48 -10.15 18.59
N GLU A 148 10.15 -11.37 19.02
CA GLU A 148 8.83 -11.79 19.53
C GLU A 148 7.74 -11.69 18.46
N GLY A 149 8.09 -11.95 17.20
CA GLY A 149 7.17 -11.95 16.08
C GLY A 149 6.10 -13.04 16.17
N GLN A 150 6.40 -14.22 16.74
CA GLN A 150 5.41 -15.29 16.92
C GLN A 150 4.31 -14.89 17.90
N LYS A 151 4.70 -14.28 19.02
CA LYS A 151 3.77 -13.76 20.05
C LYS A 151 2.89 -12.63 19.50
N ASP A 152 3.48 -11.73 18.72
CA ASP A 152 2.70 -10.68 18.05
C ASP A 152 1.76 -11.27 16.99
N LEU A 153 2.19 -12.30 16.27
CA LEU A 153 1.37 -12.98 15.27
C LEU A 153 0.17 -13.69 15.91
N GLU A 154 0.37 -14.41 17.01
CA GLU A 154 -0.68 -15.05 17.79
C GLU A 154 -1.72 -14.06 18.32
N LYS A 155 -1.27 -12.88 18.77
CA LYS A 155 -2.14 -11.81 19.26
C LYS A 155 -2.75 -10.95 18.16
N GLY A 156 -2.30 -11.13 16.91
CA GLY A 156 -2.69 -10.28 15.78
C GLY A 156 -2.27 -8.83 15.95
N ILE A 157 -1.00 -8.60 16.29
CA ILE A 157 -0.40 -7.28 16.54
C ILE A 157 0.59 -6.92 15.42
N VAL A 158 0.47 -5.70 14.91
CA VAL A 158 1.44 -5.07 14.00
C VAL A 158 2.33 -4.14 14.82
N ARG A 159 3.54 -4.61 15.15
CA ARG A 159 4.55 -3.87 15.92
C ARG A 159 5.82 -3.65 15.10
N VAL A 160 6.29 -2.40 15.04
CA VAL A 160 7.52 -2.05 14.31
C VAL A 160 8.76 -2.53 15.07
N ILE A 161 9.82 -2.91 14.36
CA ILE A 161 11.08 -3.36 14.99
C ILE A 161 11.92 -2.14 15.37
N GLY A 162 12.26 -2.02 16.66
CA GLY A 162 13.02 -0.88 17.19
C GLY A 162 12.17 0.40 17.29
N SER A 163 12.82 1.56 17.25
CA SER A 163 12.14 2.86 17.42
C SER A 163 11.31 3.26 16.20
N GLY A 164 9.99 3.23 16.32
CA GLY A 164 9.07 3.59 15.22
C GLY A 164 9.35 4.97 14.61
N LYS A 165 9.72 5.96 15.42
CA LYS A 165 10.10 7.30 14.95
C LYS A 165 11.20 7.22 13.89
N ARG A 166 12.26 6.48 14.20
CA ARG A 166 13.41 6.29 13.31
C ARG A 166 13.03 5.46 12.09
N ARG A 167 12.36 4.32 12.29
CA ARG A 167 12.03 3.39 11.19
C ARG A 167 11.14 4.03 10.13
N PHE A 168 10.23 4.93 10.52
CA PHE A 168 9.39 5.69 9.59
C PHE A 168 10.10 6.90 8.97
N GLN A 169 11.16 7.41 9.59
CA GLN A 169 12.05 8.41 8.98
C GLN A 169 13.04 7.79 7.99
N ASP A 170 13.43 6.54 8.19
CA ASP A 170 14.26 5.80 7.23
C ASP A 170 13.44 5.49 5.96
N ASP A 171 12.23 4.92 6.14
CA ASP A 171 11.31 4.60 5.05
C ASP A 171 9.85 4.89 5.47
N PRO A 172 9.28 6.03 5.05
CA PRO A 172 7.91 6.39 5.41
C PRO A 172 6.86 5.43 4.84
N SER A 173 7.18 4.68 3.78
CA SER A 173 6.26 3.69 3.21
C SER A 173 5.94 2.57 4.19
N ARG A 174 6.78 2.33 5.21
CA ARG A 174 6.52 1.38 6.29
C ARG A 174 5.20 1.69 7.00
N ILE A 175 4.83 2.95 7.20
CA ILE A 175 3.54 3.33 7.80
C ILE A 175 2.38 2.67 7.03
N LEU A 176 2.37 2.83 5.71
CA LEU A 176 1.32 2.27 4.85
C LEU A 176 1.41 0.74 4.76
N ARG A 177 2.63 0.17 4.72
CA ARG A 177 2.83 -1.28 4.77
C ARG A 177 2.26 -1.89 6.05
N GLY A 178 2.41 -1.24 7.20
CA GLY A 178 1.78 -1.68 8.45
C GLY A 178 0.26 -1.67 8.38
N LEU A 179 -0.31 -0.63 7.79
CA LEU A 179 -1.76 -0.52 7.57
C LEU A 179 -2.26 -1.54 6.53
N ARG A 180 -1.43 -1.93 5.56
CA ARG A 180 -1.70 -3.06 4.66
C ARG A 180 -1.73 -4.40 5.41
N LEU A 181 -0.87 -4.62 6.40
CA LEU A 181 -0.94 -5.81 7.25
C LEU A 181 -2.25 -5.84 8.04
N VAL A 182 -2.69 -4.68 8.56
CA VAL A 182 -4.00 -4.53 9.22
C VAL A 182 -5.14 -4.86 8.26
N SER A 183 -5.12 -4.34 7.03
CA SER A 183 -6.18 -4.56 6.05
C SER A 183 -6.28 -6.01 5.57
N LYS A 184 -5.13 -6.69 5.46
CA LYS A 184 -5.07 -8.08 5.00
C LYS A 184 -5.42 -9.07 6.10
N TYR A 185 -4.86 -8.91 7.30
CA TYR A 185 -4.90 -9.91 8.37
C TYR A 185 -5.85 -9.60 9.53
N ASN A 186 -6.54 -8.45 9.51
CA ASN A 186 -7.39 -7.98 10.62
C ASN A 186 -6.64 -7.72 11.94
N PHE A 187 -5.34 -7.51 11.87
CA PHE A 187 -4.50 -7.23 13.05
C PHE A 187 -4.73 -5.82 13.60
N SER A 188 -4.26 -5.56 14.81
CA SER A 188 -4.29 -4.25 15.46
C SER A 188 -2.88 -3.69 15.54
N VAL A 189 -2.73 -2.37 15.47
CA VAL A 189 -1.40 -1.73 15.57
C VAL A 189 -1.02 -1.62 17.04
N GLU A 190 0.25 -1.87 17.38
CA GLU A 190 0.75 -1.66 18.74
C GLU A 190 0.78 -0.16 19.08
N THR A 191 0.45 0.18 20.33
CA THR A 191 0.20 1.57 20.75
C THR A 191 1.38 2.52 20.47
N ASN A 192 2.63 2.09 20.72
CA ASN A 192 3.80 2.94 20.45
C ASN A 192 4.06 3.06 18.95
N THR A 193 3.86 2.00 18.19
CA THR A 193 3.90 1.97 16.72
C THR A 193 2.89 2.98 16.15
N GLU A 194 1.65 2.98 16.63
CA GLU A 194 0.61 3.92 16.19
C GLU A 194 0.93 5.36 16.58
N LYS A 195 1.38 5.60 17.82
CA LYS A 195 1.86 6.93 18.26
C LYS A 195 3.00 7.42 17.35
N ALA A 196 3.93 6.55 16.96
CA ALA A 196 5.02 6.88 16.05
C ALA A 196 4.52 7.17 14.63
N MET A 197 3.54 6.42 14.10
CA MET A 197 2.90 6.70 12.80
C MET A 197 2.31 8.12 12.79
N ARG A 198 1.57 8.49 13.85
CA ARG A 198 0.96 9.82 13.99
C ARG A 198 1.99 10.95 14.08
N LYS A 199 3.09 10.75 14.82
CA LYS A 199 4.19 11.72 14.94
C LYS A 199 4.96 11.87 13.63
N CYS A 200 5.17 10.79 12.88
CA CYS A 200 5.91 10.77 11.62
C CYS A 200 5.03 10.97 10.38
N ARG A 201 3.74 11.31 10.51
CA ARG A 201 2.82 11.49 9.39
C ARG A 201 3.37 12.40 8.28
N ASN A 202 4.08 13.47 8.65
CA ASN A 202 4.63 14.42 7.69
C ASN A 202 5.64 13.80 6.73
N CYS A 203 6.33 12.72 7.14
CA CYS A 203 7.25 11.99 6.27
C CYS A 203 6.54 11.29 5.10
N LEU A 204 5.22 11.06 5.17
CA LEU A 204 4.45 10.49 4.06
C LEU A 204 4.48 11.36 2.79
N LYS A 205 4.75 12.68 2.93
CA LYS A 205 4.91 13.60 1.78
C LYS A 205 6.08 13.25 0.87
N GLU A 206 7.04 12.48 1.39
CA GLU A 206 8.30 12.14 0.74
C GLU A 206 8.21 10.80 -0.01
N ILE A 207 7.10 10.07 0.16
CA ILE A 207 6.84 8.82 -0.56
C ILE A 207 6.53 9.16 -2.02
N SER A 208 7.15 8.43 -2.95
CA SER A 208 6.81 8.56 -4.37
C SER A 208 5.33 8.21 -4.60
N GLU A 209 4.69 8.95 -5.50
CA GLU A 209 3.27 8.73 -5.81
C GLU A 209 2.96 7.27 -6.17
N THR A 210 3.86 6.59 -6.90
CA THR A 210 3.72 5.17 -7.27
C THR A 210 3.68 4.22 -6.07
N LYS A 211 4.52 4.43 -5.06
CA LYS A 211 4.55 3.62 -3.84
C LYS A 211 3.30 3.89 -3.00
N LEU A 212 2.96 5.17 -2.87
CA LEU A 212 1.77 5.62 -2.15
C LEU A 212 0.50 4.97 -2.72
N THR A 213 0.31 5.06 -4.02
CA THR A 213 -0.91 4.56 -4.67
C THR A 213 -0.97 3.03 -4.68
N SER A 214 0.16 2.35 -4.81
CA SER A 214 0.25 0.89 -4.70
C SER A 214 -0.14 0.41 -3.29
N GLU A 215 0.39 1.05 -2.24
CA GLU A 215 0.02 0.68 -0.87
C GLU A 215 -1.45 1.02 -0.55
N LEU A 216 -1.95 2.17 -1.00
CA LEU A 216 -3.37 2.50 -0.86
C LEU A 216 -4.28 1.51 -1.60
N GLU A 217 -3.91 1.09 -2.80
CA GLU A 217 -4.63 0.06 -3.57
C GLU A 217 -4.70 -1.25 -2.78
N ASN A 218 -3.56 -1.71 -2.27
CA ASN A 218 -3.49 -2.90 -1.42
C ASN A 218 -4.34 -2.75 -0.16
N ILE A 219 -4.36 -1.57 0.48
CA ILE A 219 -5.21 -1.35 1.66
C ILE A 219 -6.69 -1.43 1.29
N ILE A 220 -7.10 -0.73 0.23
CA ILE A 220 -8.50 -0.52 -0.13
C ILE A 220 -9.17 -1.79 -0.65
N ASN A 221 -8.40 -2.70 -1.24
CA ASN A 221 -8.90 -3.93 -1.86
C ASN A 221 -8.95 -5.14 -0.93
N GLU A 222 -8.33 -5.06 0.23
CA GLU A 222 -8.28 -6.16 1.18
C GLU A 222 -9.54 -6.24 2.05
N LYS A 223 -9.85 -7.43 2.56
CA LYS A 223 -11.09 -7.71 3.31
C LYS A 223 -11.33 -6.76 4.49
N TYR A 224 -10.27 -6.35 5.19
CA TYR A 224 -10.32 -5.47 6.36
C TYR A 224 -9.81 -4.06 6.06
N GLY A 225 -9.78 -3.64 4.78
CA GLY A 225 -9.33 -2.30 4.39
C GLY A 225 -10.03 -1.15 5.09
N LEU A 226 -11.33 -1.28 5.40
CA LEU A 226 -12.05 -0.27 6.20
C LEU A 226 -11.41 -0.05 7.58
N LYS A 227 -10.88 -1.10 8.22
CA LYS A 227 -10.21 -0.98 9.53
C LYS A 227 -8.95 -0.13 9.39
N ALA A 228 -8.13 -0.40 8.37
CA ALA A 228 -6.92 0.36 8.09
C ALA A 228 -7.22 1.82 7.68
N LEU A 229 -8.26 2.06 6.88
CA LEU A 229 -8.68 3.41 6.50
C LEU A 229 -9.17 4.23 7.69
N LYS A 230 -9.83 3.61 8.68
CA LYS A 230 -10.18 4.28 9.93
C LYS A 230 -8.95 4.70 10.73
N ILE A 231 -7.94 3.83 10.83
CA ILE A 231 -6.68 4.19 11.50
C ILE A 231 -5.98 5.36 10.79
N ILE A 232 -6.04 5.42 9.46
CA ILE A 232 -5.55 6.55 8.66
C ILE A 232 -6.26 7.87 9.05
N ASP A 233 -7.58 7.81 9.22
CA ASP A 233 -8.43 8.94 9.60
C ASP A 233 -8.18 9.37 11.05
N ASP A 234 -8.25 8.44 11.99
CA ASP A 234 -8.05 8.65 13.43
C ASP A 234 -6.67 9.25 13.75
N ASN A 235 -5.64 8.87 12.97
CA ASN A 235 -4.27 9.39 13.12
C ASN A 235 -3.96 10.61 12.25
N ASN A 236 -4.96 11.16 11.54
CA ASN A 236 -4.83 12.32 10.67
C ASN A 236 -3.71 12.18 9.61
N LEU A 237 -3.48 10.96 9.10
CA LEU A 237 -2.41 10.69 8.14
C LEU A 237 -2.70 11.34 6.78
N PHE A 238 -3.98 11.56 6.45
CA PHE A 238 -4.41 12.21 5.21
C PHE A 238 -3.92 13.66 5.07
N ARG A 239 -3.59 14.36 6.16
CA ARG A 239 -3.00 15.72 6.11
C ARG A 239 -1.68 15.74 5.33
N SER A 240 -1.00 14.60 5.27
CA SER A 240 0.25 14.43 4.54
C SER A 240 0.04 13.87 3.13
N MET A 241 -1.21 13.57 2.74
CA MET A 241 -1.63 13.04 1.43
C MET A 241 -2.87 13.79 0.89
N PRO A 242 -2.82 15.14 0.73
CA PRO A 242 -4.01 15.96 0.49
C PRO A 242 -4.79 15.57 -0.77
N LYS A 243 -4.10 15.13 -1.84
CA LYS A 243 -4.72 14.64 -3.09
C LYS A 243 -5.74 13.50 -2.85
N TYR A 244 -5.52 12.68 -1.83
CA TYR A 244 -6.33 11.49 -1.55
C TYR A 244 -7.27 11.67 -0.35
N ALA A 245 -7.16 12.77 0.40
CA ALA A 245 -7.87 12.95 1.67
C ALA A 245 -9.40 12.90 1.51
N TYR A 246 -9.94 13.73 0.59
CA TYR A 246 -11.38 13.75 0.33
C TYR A 246 -11.89 12.42 -0.25
N TRP A 247 -11.09 11.79 -1.11
CA TRP A 247 -11.43 10.49 -1.68
C TRP A 247 -11.50 9.38 -0.61
N ILE A 248 -10.53 9.34 0.31
CA ILE A 248 -10.49 8.38 1.42
C ILE A 248 -11.71 8.54 2.33
N SER A 249 -12.10 9.77 2.67
CA SER A 249 -13.27 10.00 3.54
C SER A 249 -14.57 9.48 2.91
N LEU A 250 -14.74 9.66 1.59
CA LEU A 250 -15.86 9.08 0.86
C LEU A 250 -15.77 7.55 0.80
N ILE A 251 -14.59 6.98 0.56
CA ILE A 251 -14.40 5.53 0.58
C ILE A 251 -14.78 4.96 1.93
N ILE A 252 -14.35 5.54 3.05
CA ILE A 252 -14.69 5.05 4.40
C ILE A 252 -16.22 4.93 4.54
N LYS A 253 -16.96 5.96 4.10
CA LYS A 253 -18.43 5.99 4.15
C LYS A 253 -19.10 4.95 3.24
N TYR A 254 -18.52 4.67 2.08
CA TYR A 254 -19.11 3.81 1.05
C TYR A 254 -18.35 2.51 0.80
N TYR A 255 -17.45 2.12 1.71
CA TYR A 255 -16.43 1.09 1.47
C TYR A 255 -17.00 -0.25 0.98
N LYS A 256 -18.05 -0.76 1.66
CA LYS A 256 -18.73 -2.02 1.31
C LYS A 256 -19.73 -1.89 0.15
N LYS A 257 -19.99 -0.67 -0.31
CA LYS A 257 -21.00 -0.36 -1.34
C LYS A 257 -20.39 -0.12 -2.71
N LEU A 258 -19.07 0.13 -2.77
CA LEU A 258 -18.37 0.42 -4.02
C LEU A 258 -17.44 -0.73 -4.41
N SER A 259 -17.45 -1.08 -5.69
CA SER A 259 -16.46 -1.99 -6.28
C SER A 259 -15.09 -1.32 -6.40
N PHE A 260 -14.05 -2.10 -6.74
CA PHE A 260 -12.72 -1.57 -7.02
C PHE A 260 -12.76 -0.44 -8.07
N ILE A 261 -13.32 -0.72 -9.25
CA ILE A 261 -13.44 0.25 -10.35
C ILE A 261 -14.23 1.49 -9.90
N GLU A 262 -15.34 1.32 -9.16
CA GLU A 262 -16.14 2.44 -8.66
C GLU A 262 -15.38 3.36 -7.70
N LYS A 263 -14.53 2.78 -6.83
CA LYS A 263 -13.67 3.56 -5.93
C LYS A 263 -12.68 4.41 -6.72
N TYR A 264 -12.07 3.89 -7.78
CA TYR A 264 -11.12 4.66 -8.59
C TYR A 264 -11.80 5.62 -9.57
N THR A 265 -13.00 5.32 -10.06
CA THR A 265 -13.81 6.32 -10.78
C THR A 265 -14.16 7.49 -9.88
N LEU A 266 -14.44 7.25 -8.60
CA LEU A 266 -14.67 8.33 -7.64
C LEU A 266 -13.42 9.19 -7.45
N LEU A 267 -12.22 8.59 -7.39
CA LEU A 267 -10.96 9.35 -7.36
C LEU A 267 -10.83 10.21 -8.62
N TYR A 268 -11.04 9.60 -9.79
CA TYR A 268 -10.92 10.29 -11.08
C TYR A 268 -11.90 11.46 -11.22
N LEU A 269 -13.13 11.33 -10.69
CA LEU A 269 -14.09 12.43 -10.62
C LEU A 269 -13.61 13.60 -9.75
N ILE A 270 -12.87 13.33 -8.68
CA ILE A 270 -12.39 14.34 -7.74
C ILE A 270 -11.14 15.04 -8.26
N THR A 271 -10.18 14.27 -8.81
CA THR A 271 -8.84 14.77 -9.14
C THR A 271 -8.65 15.06 -10.62
N GLY A 272 -9.47 14.47 -11.51
CA GLY A 272 -9.24 14.47 -12.96
C GLY A 272 -8.05 13.62 -13.41
N GLU A 273 -7.40 12.90 -12.50
CA GLU A 273 -6.17 12.15 -12.75
C GLU A 273 -6.26 10.73 -12.20
N LEU A 274 -5.80 9.75 -12.97
CA LEU A 274 -5.68 8.37 -12.51
C LEU A 274 -4.31 8.14 -11.86
N PRO A 275 -4.24 7.35 -10.77
CA PRO A 275 -2.97 6.84 -10.27
C PRO A 275 -2.21 6.05 -11.34
N LYS A 276 -0.89 6.22 -11.41
CA LYS A 276 -0.03 5.59 -12.43
C LYS A 276 -0.14 4.06 -12.47
N ASN A 277 -0.31 3.41 -11.33
CA ASN A 277 -0.52 1.97 -11.21
C ASN A 277 -1.84 1.50 -11.87
N ILE A 278 -2.90 2.29 -11.72
CA ILE A 278 -4.20 2.00 -12.36
C ILE A 278 -4.12 2.28 -13.85
N GLU A 279 -3.45 3.38 -14.24
CA GLU A 279 -3.24 3.73 -15.64
C GLU A 279 -2.39 2.70 -16.40
N ALA A 280 -1.39 2.09 -15.74
CA ALA A 280 -0.55 1.05 -16.31
C ALA A 280 -1.35 -0.20 -16.72
N ASN A 281 -2.43 -0.53 -15.99
CA ASN A 281 -3.34 -1.59 -16.38
C ASN A 281 -4.40 -1.05 -17.37
N ARG A 282 -4.18 -1.28 -18.67
CA ARG A 282 -5.05 -0.79 -19.74
C ARG A 282 -6.53 -1.16 -19.56
N ALA A 283 -6.83 -2.36 -19.08
CA ALA A 283 -8.20 -2.82 -18.88
C ALA A 283 -8.89 -2.00 -17.78
N ASN A 284 -8.24 -1.88 -16.62
CA ASN A 284 -8.76 -1.09 -15.50
C ASN A 284 -8.93 0.39 -15.90
N ALA A 285 -7.93 0.97 -16.56
CA ALA A 285 -7.96 2.36 -16.99
C ALA A 285 -9.12 2.64 -17.96
N GLN A 286 -9.37 1.73 -18.91
CA GLN A 286 -10.49 1.84 -19.84
C GLN A 286 -11.83 1.73 -19.14
N GLU A 287 -11.96 0.79 -18.19
CA GLU A 287 -13.21 0.60 -17.44
C GLU A 287 -13.52 1.79 -16.54
N VAL A 288 -12.51 2.34 -15.84
CA VAL A 288 -12.66 3.54 -15.01
C VAL A 288 -13.09 4.74 -15.84
N LYS A 289 -12.47 4.97 -17.01
CA LYS A 289 -12.81 6.07 -17.93
C LYS A 289 -14.22 5.92 -18.50
N LYS A 290 -14.60 4.71 -18.91
CA LYS A 290 -15.96 4.43 -19.37
C LYS A 290 -16.98 4.71 -18.27
N LEU A 291 -16.75 4.19 -17.05
CA LEU A 291 -17.65 4.41 -15.92
C LEU A 291 -17.72 5.89 -15.53
N TYR A 292 -16.62 6.63 -15.64
CA TYR A 292 -16.60 8.09 -15.46
C TYR A 292 -17.52 8.80 -16.45
N ASP A 293 -17.41 8.51 -17.75
CA ASP A 293 -18.24 9.14 -18.79
C ASP A 293 -19.74 8.88 -18.54
N VAL A 294 -20.08 7.63 -18.19
CA VAL A 294 -21.46 7.25 -17.86
C VAL A 294 -21.94 7.94 -16.58
N ALA A 295 -21.10 8.04 -15.56
CA ALA A 295 -21.43 8.74 -14.31
C ALA A 295 -21.65 10.24 -14.53
N GLN A 296 -20.85 10.90 -15.37
CA GLN A 296 -21.05 12.31 -15.71
C GLN A 296 -22.40 12.52 -16.41
N ASN A 297 -22.72 11.68 -17.39
CA ASN A 297 -23.99 11.77 -18.11
C ASN A 297 -25.18 11.53 -17.15
N LEU A 298 -25.11 10.47 -16.32
CA LEU A 298 -26.16 10.12 -15.37
C LEU A 298 -26.31 11.12 -14.20
N PHE A 299 -25.29 11.95 -13.96
CA PHE A 299 -25.35 13.00 -12.94
C PHE A 299 -26.25 14.16 -13.37
N VAL A 300 -26.23 14.50 -14.66
CA VAL A 300 -26.99 15.61 -15.24
C VAL A 300 -28.35 15.15 -15.78
N ASN A 301 -28.39 13.96 -16.37
CA ASN A 301 -29.57 13.47 -17.09
C ASN A 301 -30.33 12.39 -16.32
N LYS A 302 -31.65 12.36 -16.53
CA LYS A 302 -32.48 11.22 -16.10
C LYS A 302 -32.22 10.05 -17.02
N VAL A 303 -32.05 8.85 -16.46
CA VAL A 303 -31.83 7.64 -17.26
C VAL A 303 -32.98 7.41 -18.24
N ASP A 304 -32.66 7.10 -19.48
CA ASP A 304 -33.59 6.68 -20.53
C ASP A 304 -33.27 5.27 -21.03
N SER A 305 -34.10 4.76 -21.94
CA SER A 305 -33.95 3.39 -22.47
C SER A 305 -32.72 3.27 -23.36
N MET A 306 -32.33 4.34 -24.04
CA MET A 306 -31.18 4.37 -24.95
C MET A 306 -29.86 4.28 -24.18
N MET A 307 -29.74 4.94 -23.02
CA MET A 307 -28.60 4.79 -22.12
C MET A 307 -28.43 3.33 -21.68
N ILE A 308 -29.53 2.63 -21.38
CA ILE A 308 -29.48 1.21 -20.98
C ILE A 308 -29.07 0.33 -22.15
N PHE A 309 -29.55 0.62 -23.36
CA PHE A 309 -29.15 -0.10 -24.57
C PHE A 309 -27.66 0.06 -24.87
N ASN A 310 -27.13 1.29 -24.75
CA ASN A 310 -25.74 1.60 -25.09
C ASN A 310 -24.74 1.12 -24.02
N GLU A 311 -25.05 1.34 -22.74
CA GLU A 311 -24.09 1.11 -21.65
C GLU A 311 -24.33 -0.19 -20.88
N GLY A 312 -25.56 -0.70 -20.92
CA GLY A 312 -25.99 -1.84 -20.12
C GLY A 312 -26.43 -1.46 -18.70
N GLN A 313 -27.28 -2.31 -18.12
CA GLN A 313 -27.86 -2.08 -16.80
C GLN A 313 -26.80 -1.98 -15.70
N ASP A 314 -25.80 -2.87 -15.72
CA ASP A 314 -24.84 -2.99 -14.61
C ASP A 314 -23.89 -1.79 -14.54
N MET A 315 -23.45 -1.28 -15.71
CA MET A 315 -22.66 -0.06 -15.81
C MET A 315 -23.43 1.15 -15.28
N LEU A 316 -24.71 1.31 -15.65
CA LEU A 316 -25.55 2.39 -15.13
C LEU A 316 -25.81 2.28 -13.62
N LEU A 317 -25.95 1.06 -13.09
CA LEU A 317 -26.08 0.84 -11.65
C LEU A 317 -24.78 1.15 -10.90
N ALA A 318 -23.62 0.89 -11.50
CA ALA A 318 -22.32 1.29 -10.96
C ALA A 318 -22.20 2.83 -10.97
N ALA A 319 -22.55 3.47 -12.08
CA ALA A 319 -22.55 4.93 -12.21
C ALA A 319 -23.48 5.59 -11.17
N ASP A 320 -24.69 5.06 -10.97
CA ASP A 320 -25.65 5.53 -9.96
C ASP A 320 -25.08 5.49 -8.52
N ARG A 321 -24.27 4.46 -8.21
CA ARG A 321 -23.57 4.35 -6.91
C ARG A 321 -22.46 5.39 -6.80
N VAL A 322 -21.66 5.57 -7.84
CA VAL A 322 -20.57 6.56 -7.89
C VAL A 322 -21.13 7.98 -7.74
N CYS A 323 -22.19 8.33 -8.49
CA CYS A 323 -22.86 9.63 -8.36
C CYS A 323 -23.36 9.89 -6.93
N LYS A 324 -23.96 8.88 -6.29
CA LYS A 324 -24.42 8.98 -4.90
C LYS A 324 -23.27 9.10 -3.90
N ALA A 325 -22.14 8.45 -4.16
CA ALA A 325 -20.95 8.54 -3.33
C ALA A 325 -20.31 9.92 -3.44
N TYR A 326 -20.17 10.44 -4.66
CA TYR A 326 -19.60 11.75 -4.97
C TYR A 326 -20.45 12.90 -4.40
N ASN A 327 -21.78 12.86 -4.61
CA ASN A 327 -22.69 13.88 -4.09
C ASN A 327 -23.82 13.24 -3.26
N SER A 328 -23.83 13.54 -1.96
CA SER A 328 -24.84 13.01 -1.03
C SER A 328 -26.27 13.46 -1.36
N ARG A 329 -26.46 14.60 -2.05
CA ARG A 329 -27.78 15.11 -2.49
C ARG A 329 -28.26 14.47 -3.80
N TYR A 330 -27.42 13.70 -4.49
CA TYR A 330 -27.82 12.99 -5.69
C TYR A 330 -28.98 12.00 -5.40
N HIS A 331 -30.02 12.07 -6.22
CA HIS A 331 -31.19 11.19 -6.11
C HIS A 331 -30.96 9.94 -6.95
N ARG A 332 -30.85 8.79 -6.29
CA ARG A 332 -30.55 7.53 -6.98
C ARG A 332 -31.63 7.13 -7.97
N GLN A 333 -31.20 6.73 -9.15
CA GLN A 333 -32.03 6.30 -10.27
C GLN A 333 -32.14 4.77 -10.39
N LYS A 334 -31.53 3.99 -9.48
CA LYS A 334 -31.59 2.51 -9.42
C LYS A 334 -32.96 1.90 -9.76
N GLY A 335 -34.04 2.44 -9.19
CA GLY A 335 -35.40 1.93 -9.42
C GLY A 335 -35.85 2.12 -10.88
N ARG A 336 -35.56 3.29 -11.46
CA ARG A 336 -35.88 3.62 -12.85
C ARG A 336 -35.03 2.80 -13.81
N ILE A 337 -33.72 2.66 -13.55
CA ILE A 337 -32.81 1.82 -14.34
C ILE A 337 -33.37 0.39 -14.47
N LYS A 338 -33.70 -0.25 -13.33
CA LYS A 338 -34.26 -1.61 -13.33
C LYS A 338 -35.62 -1.71 -14.02
N LYS A 339 -36.48 -0.70 -13.85
CA LYS A 339 -37.81 -0.67 -14.47
C LYS A 339 -37.70 -0.58 -16.00
N LEU A 340 -36.85 0.30 -16.51
CA LEU A 340 -36.64 0.46 -17.95
C LEU A 340 -36.00 -0.79 -18.54
N ASN A 341 -34.95 -1.35 -17.93
CA ASN A 341 -34.29 -2.56 -18.44
C ASN A 341 -35.26 -3.76 -18.56
N ARG A 342 -36.19 -3.93 -17.61
CA ARG A 342 -37.22 -4.98 -17.68
C ARG A 342 -38.21 -4.81 -18.83
N LYS A 343 -38.44 -3.58 -19.28
CA LYS A 343 -39.37 -3.26 -20.37
C LYS A 343 -38.74 -3.31 -21.75
N MET A 344 -37.41 -3.35 -21.84
CA MET A 344 -36.70 -3.36 -23.12
C MET A 344 -37.00 -4.63 -23.92
N LYS A 345 -37.33 -4.45 -25.20
CA LYS A 345 -37.59 -5.53 -26.16
C LYS A 345 -36.32 -6.05 -26.83
N ILE A 346 -35.32 -5.19 -26.96
CA ILE A 346 -33.98 -5.50 -27.47
C ILE A 346 -32.94 -4.99 -26.49
N ARG A 347 -31.82 -5.69 -26.34
CA ARG A 347 -30.72 -5.32 -25.43
C ARG A 347 -29.41 -5.06 -26.16
N SER A 348 -29.33 -5.49 -27.41
CA SER A 348 -28.17 -5.36 -28.26
C SER A 348 -28.59 -5.18 -29.72
N ILE A 349 -27.66 -4.73 -30.56
CA ILE A 349 -27.89 -4.58 -32.01
C ILE A 349 -28.23 -5.95 -32.63
N SER A 350 -27.65 -7.04 -32.14
CA SER A 350 -27.95 -8.41 -32.60
C SER A 350 -29.38 -8.88 -32.34
N ASP A 351 -30.10 -8.24 -31.40
CA ASP A 351 -31.50 -8.57 -31.15
C ASP A 351 -32.44 -7.94 -32.17
N LEU A 352 -31.96 -6.93 -32.93
CA LEU A 352 -32.75 -6.27 -33.96
C LEU A 352 -33.03 -7.26 -35.10
N LYS A 353 -34.31 -7.41 -35.47
CA LYS A 353 -34.74 -8.31 -36.55
C LYS A 353 -34.52 -7.72 -37.95
N PHE A 354 -33.58 -6.80 -38.07
CA PHE A 354 -33.20 -6.13 -39.30
C PHE A 354 -31.71 -5.77 -39.23
N THR A 355 -30.99 -5.99 -40.31
CA THR A 355 -29.52 -5.87 -40.35
C THR A 355 -29.06 -4.73 -41.24
N ALA A 356 -27.87 -4.19 -40.95
CA ALA A 356 -27.26 -3.17 -41.79
C ALA A 356 -27.02 -3.69 -43.23
N ARG A 357 -26.78 -4.99 -43.41
CA ARG A 357 -26.61 -5.60 -44.74
C ARG A 357 -27.91 -5.59 -45.54
N GLU A 358 -29.03 -5.93 -44.90
CA GLU A 358 -30.35 -5.82 -45.54
C GLU A 358 -30.66 -4.37 -45.93
N LEU A 359 -30.31 -3.41 -45.06
CA LEU A 359 -30.44 -1.99 -45.36
C LEU A 359 -29.62 -1.59 -46.60
N THR A 360 -28.33 -1.95 -46.65
CA THR A 360 -27.45 -1.65 -47.80
C THR A 360 -28.01 -2.20 -49.12
N LEU A 361 -28.61 -3.39 -49.12
CA LEU A 361 -29.24 -3.99 -50.30
C LEU A 361 -30.49 -3.23 -50.78
N MET A 362 -31.14 -2.48 -49.89
CA MET A 362 -32.32 -1.66 -50.20
C MET A 362 -31.98 -0.24 -50.63
N MET A 363 -30.71 0.17 -50.54
CA MET A 363 -30.24 1.53 -50.78
C MET A 363 -29.53 1.67 -52.13
N ARG A 364 -29.60 2.86 -52.71
CA ARG A 364 -28.78 3.24 -53.87
C ARG A 364 -27.37 3.68 -53.41
N GLU A 365 -26.39 3.68 -54.33
CA GLU A 365 -25.00 4.04 -54.02
C GLU A 365 -24.87 5.44 -53.39
N ASP A 366 -25.66 6.41 -53.84
CA ASP A 366 -25.70 7.77 -53.31
C ASP A 366 -26.22 7.85 -51.86
N GLN A 367 -27.00 6.85 -51.43
CA GLN A 367 -27.63 6.81 -50.11
C GLN A 367 -26.77 6.07 -49.08
N LEU A 368 -25.84 5.21 -49.50
CA LEU A 368 -25.00 4.39 -48.61
C LEU A 368 -24.35 5.13 -47.43
N PRO A 369 -23.87 6.39 -47.57
CA PRO A 369 -23.33 7.16 -46.44
C PRO A 369 -24.30 7.34 -45.26
N MET A 370 -25.60 7.20 -45.49
CA MET A 370 -26.67 7.41 -44.50
C MET A 370 -27.04 6.18 -43.69
N THR A 371 -26.43 5.03 -44.01
CA THR A 371 -26.73 3.73 -43.37
C THR A 371 -26.74 3.82 -41.85
N ASN A 372 -25.73 4.44 -41.25
CA ASN A 372 -25.63 4.57 -39.79
C ASN A 372 -26.73 5.44 -39.18
N GLN A 373 -27.14 6.51 -39.88
CA GLN A 373 -28.19 7.40 -39.41
C GLN A 373 -29.55 6.67 -39.37
N ILE A 374 -29.89 5.99 -40.47
CA ILE A 374 -31.13 5.21 -40.56
C ILE A 374 -31.14 4.06 -39.54
N MET A 375 -30.01 3.34 -39.40
CA MET A 375 -29.90 2.28 -38.39
C MET A 375 -30.09 2.81 -36.97
N ASN A 376 -29.45 3.94 -36.63
CA ASN A 376 -29.58 4.55 -35.31
C ASN A 376 -31.03 4.99 -35.02
N GLU A 377 -31.72 5.54 -36.01
CA GLU A 377 -33.12 5.96 -35.88
C GLU A 377 -34.05 4.75 -35.68
N LEU A 378 -33.85 3.66 -36.43
CA LEU A 378 -34.59 2.40 -36.23
C LEU A 378 -34.36 1.83 -34.83
N ILE A 379 -33.09 1.75 -34.40
CA ILE A 379 -32.74 1.27 -33.06
C ILE A 379 -33.45 2.11 -32.01
N TYR A 380 -33.35 3.44 -32.09
CA TYR A 380 -33.98 4.36 -31.15
C TYR A 380 -35.50 4.12 -31.08
N ASN A 381 -36.19 4.02 -32.21
CA ASN A 381 -37.63 3.80 -32.26
C ASN A 381 -38.05 2.44 -31.69
N VAL A 382 -37.25 1.39 -31.91
CA VAL A 382 -37.51 0.06 -31.35
C VAL A 382 -37.25 0.03 -29.84
N VAL A 383 -36.14 0.63 -29.38
CA VAL A 383 -35.75 0.70 -27.97
C VAL A 383 -36.77 1.49 -27.14
N GLU A 384 -37.24 2.63 -27.66
CA GLU A 384 -38.28 3.45 -27.02
C GLU A 384 -39.68 2.81 -27.13
N GLY A 385 -39.82 1.68 -27.83
CA GLY A 385 -41.07 0.95 -27.97
C GLY A 385 -42.07 1.59 -28.94
N LYS A 386 -41.65 2.60 -29.71
CA LYS A 386 -42.43 3.25 -30.76
C LYS A 386 -42.60 2.33 -31.97
N LEU A 387 -41.64 1.44 -32.21
CA LEU A 387 -41.62 0.49 -33.32
C LEU A 387 -41.55 -0.96 -32.81
N VAL A 388 -42.26 -1.87 -33.48
CA VAL A 388 -42.25 -3.29 -33.15
C VAL A 388 -41.03 -3.94 -33.81
N ASN A 389 -40.23 -4.70 -33.04
CA ASN A 389 -39.06 -5.42 -33.55
C ASN A 389 -39.46 -6.68 -34.36
N ARG A 390 -40.07 -6.48 -35.53
CA ARG A 390 -40.47 -7.53 -36.48
C ARG A 390 -39.95 -7.16 -37.87
N ASN A 391 -39.29 -8.08 -38.56
CA ASN A 391 -38.53 -7.79 -39.78
C ASN A 391 -39.37 -7.06 -40.84
N ASP A 392 -40.57 -7.54 -41.15
CA ASP A 392 -41.51 -6.94 -42.09
C ASP A 392 -41.89 -5.49 -41.75
N VAL A 393 -42.14 -5.19 -40.47
CA VAL A 393 -42.47 -3.83 -39.98
C VAL A 393 -41.25 -2.91 -40.12
N LEU A 394 -40.06 -3.42 -39.81
CA LEU A 394 -38.80 -2.67 -39.91
C LEU A 394 -38.46 -2.36 -41.38
N VAL A 395 -38.59 -3.35 -42.28
CA VAL A 395 -38.38 -3.20 -43.72
C VAL A 395 -39.33 -2.15 -44.32
N GLU A 396 -40.61 -2.20 -43.96
CA GLU A 396 -41.60 -1.24 -44.43
C GLU A 396 -41.31 0.19 -43.92
N THR A 397 -40.87 0.31 -42.67
CA THR A 397 -40.47 1.60 -42.10
C THR A 397 -39.24 2.18 -42.82
N VAL A 398 -38.26 1.33 -43.12
CA VAL A 398 -37.07 1.70 -43.90
C VAL A 398 -37.44 2.21 -45.29
N ARG A 399 -38.36 1.52 -46.00
CA ARG A 399 -38.81 1.97 -47.32
C ARG A 399 -39.39 3.38 -47.25
N ARG A 400 -40.26 3.64 -46.28
CA ARG A 400 -40.83 4.99 -46.06
C ARG A 400 -39.76 6.02 -45.75
N MET A 401 -38.76 5.68 -44.92
CA MET A 401 -37.62 6.57 -44.64
C MET A 401 -36.81 6.87 -45.91
N LEU A 402 -36.62 5.90 -46.79
CA LEU A 402 -35.90 6.11 -48.06
C LEU A 402 -36.71 6.90 -49.09
N GLU A 403 -38.04 6.78 -49.07
CA GLU A 403 -38.97 7.51 -49.95
C GLU A 403 -39.20 8.96 -49.51
N GLN A 404 -39.26 9.22 -48.20
CA GLN A 404 -39.56 10.55 -47.65
C GLN A 404 -38.36 11.49 -47.61
N ASN A 405 -37.14 10.99 -47.81
CA ASN A 405 -35.94 11.79 -47.65
C ASN A 405 -35.26 12.18 -48.96
N ASN A 406 -35.47 13.44 -49.39
CA ASN A 406 -34.41 14.24 -50.00
C ASN A 406 -33.43 14.65 -48.89
N TYR A 407 -32.54 13.75 -48.49
CA TYR A 407 -31.50 14.09 -47.53
C TYR A 407 -30.44 14.98 -48.19
N THR A 408 -30.50 16.28 -47.94
CA THR A 408 -29.35 17.16 -48.17
C THR A 408 -28.27 16.84 -47.14
N LEU A 409 -27.07 16.49 -47.60
CA LEU A 409 -25.87 16.44 -46.77
C LEU A 409 -25.61 17.83 -46.20
N THR A 410 -26.12 18.14 -45.01
CA THR A 410 -25.53 19.21 -44.21
C THR A 410 -24.14 18.74 -43.77
N PRO A 411 -23.09 19.55 -43.98
CA PRO A 411 -21.77 19.25 -43.44
C PRO A 411 -21.94 19.01 -41.94
N LYS A 412 -21.29 17.96 -41.42
CA LYS A 412 -21.21 17.65 -39.99
C LYS A 412 -21.12 18.96 -39.20
N GLU A 413 -22.22 19.39 -38.60
CA GLU A 413 -22.12 20.17 -37.39
C GLU A 413 -21.41 19.24 -36.44
N ASN A 414 -20.16 19.60 -36.16
CA ASN A 414 -19.45 19.04 -35.02
C ASN A 414 -20.45 19.10 -33.87
N ILE A 415 -20.92 17.94 -33.42
CA ILE A 415 -21.23 17.78 -32.00
C ILE A 415 -19.89 18.04 -31.35
N VAL A 416 -19.62 19.33 -31.12
CA VAL A 416 -18.72 19.78 -30.10
C VAL A 416 -19.22 18.97 -28.91
N LYS A 417 -18.40 18.02 -28.46
CA LYS A 417 -18.41 17.67 -27.05
C LYS A 417 -18.28 19.03 -26.39
N GLU A 418 -19.41 19.65 -26.02
CA GLU A 418 -19.39 20.72 -25.07
C GLU A 418 -18.71 20.05 -23.88
N LYS A 419 -17.41 20.32 -23.76
CA LYS A 419 -16.77 20.38 -22.47
C LYS A 419 -17.63 21.39 -21.72
N THR A 420 -18.69 20.89 -21.12
CA THR A 420 -19.22 21.48 -19.91
C THR A 420 -18.06 21.32 -18.93
N ASN A 421 -17.16 22.31 -19.00
CA ASN A 421 -16.32 22.65 -17.89
C ASN A 421 -17.30 22.73 -16.72
N PHE A 422 -17.13 21.84 -15.74
CA PHE A 422 -17.45 22.26 -14.39
C PHE A 422 -16.83 23.65 -14.26
N LEU A 423 -17.68 24.64 -13.99
CA LEU A 423 -17.25 25.96 -13.61
C LEU A 423 -16.23 25.77 -12.47
N HIS A 424 -14.94 25.81 -12.80
CA HIS A 424 -14.00 26.50 -11.94
C HIS A 424 -14.52 27.94 -11.88
N PRO A 425 -14.72 28.52 -10.69
CA PRO A 425 -15.18 29.89 -10.60
C PRO A 425 -14.22 30.78 -11.41
N LYS A 426 -14.75 31.50 -12.40
CA LYS A 426 -13.96 32.42 -13.21
C LYS A 426 -13.44 33.54 -12.31
N LYS A 427 -12.12 33.78 -12.40
CA LYS A 427 -11.45 34.97 -11.88
C LYS A 427 -12.00 36.23 -12.56
N ASP A 428 -12.07 37.29 -11.76
CA ASP A 428 -12.42 38.68 -12.05
C ASP A 428 -13.92 39.01 -12.13
N ASP A 429 -14.53 39.26 -10.96
CA ASP A 429 -14.70 40.67 -10.57
C ASP A 429 -14.95 40.84 -9.05
N ARG A 430 -14.02 41.60 -8.43
CA ARG A 430 -14.08 42.27 -7.11
C ARG A 430 -14.05 41.41 -5.83
N TYR A 431 -12.82 41.13 -5.41
CA TYR A 431 -12.31 41.18 -4.02
C TYR A 431 -13.33 40.86 -2.90
N PHE A 432 -13.36 39.60 -2.48
CA PHE A 432 -13.60 39.20 -1.09
C PHE A 432 -12.59 38.09 -0.76
N ASP A 433 -11.90 38.23 0.37
CA ASP A 433 -10.76 37.42 0.81
C ASP A 433 -11.21 36.06 1.36
N ASP A 434 -11.25 35.05 0.48
CA ASP A 434 -11.70 33.68 0.79
C ASP A 434 -10.73 32.87 1.68
N GLN A 435 -9.49 33.33 1.90
CA GLN A 435 -8.59 32.64 2.85
C GLN A 435 -8.99 32.88 4.30
N HIS A 436 -9.65 34.00 4.60
CA HIS A 436 -10.01 34.36 5.97
C HIS A 436 -11.31 33.68 6.45
N GLU A 437 -12.27 33.40 5.55
CA GLU A 437 -13.50 32.67 5.87
C GLU A 437 -13.31 31.14 5.87
N GLU A 438 -12.44 30.60 5.02
CA GLU A 438 -12.08 29.17 5.03
C GLU A 438 -11.30 28.81 6.31
N THR A 439 -10.38 29.69 6.76
CA THR A 439 -9.69 29.55 8.05
C THR A 439 -10.65 29.64 9.23
N LYS A 440 -11.62 30.55 9.21
CA LYS A 440 -12.67 30.66 10.26
C LYS A 440 -13.61 29.45 10.31
N LEU A 441 -13.90 28.80 9.17
CA LEU A 441 -14.75 27.60 9.14
C LEU A 441 -14.01 26.37 9.69
N TYR A 442 -12.69 26.28 9.48
CA TYR A 442 -11.83 25.26 10.09
C TYR A 442 -11.52 25.56 11.57
N GLU A 443 -11.40 26.80 12.01
CA GLU A 443 -11.21 27.16 13.43
C GLU A 443 -12.49 26.90 14.25
N LYS A 444 -13.66 27.29 13.72
CA LYS A 444 -14.95 27.20 14.45
C LYS A 444 -15.48 25.78 14.69
N ILE A 445 -14.98 24.78 13.95
CA ILE A 445 -15.33 23.36 14.15
C ILE A 445 -14.35 22.67 15.13
N TYR A 446 -13.15 23.23 15.33
CA TYR A 446 -12.09 22.62 16.14
C TYR A 446 -11.93 23.23 17.54
N ASP A 447 -12.46 24.43 17.80
CA ASP A 447 -12.46 25.03 19.16
C ASP A 447 -13.42 24.33 20.15
N ASP A 448 -14.37 23.52 19.66
CA ASP A 448 -15.31 22.77 20.52
C ASP A 448 -14.73 21.43 21.04
N TYR A 449 -13.47 21.10 20.75
CA TYR A 449 -12.82 19.89 21.24
C TYR A 449 -12.08 20.13 22.56
N VAL A 450 -12.74 19.86 23.68
CA VAL A 450 -12.11 19.80 25.00
C VAL A 450 -11.38 18.45 25.16
N PRO A 451 -10.04 18.40 25.33
CA PRO A 451 -9.36 17.19 25.72
C PRO A 451 -9.85 16.76 27.10
N THR A 452 -10.38 15.55 27.22
CA THR A 452 -10.63 14.94 28.52
C THR A 452 -9.29 14.45 29.08
N ASP A 453 -8.68 15.26 29.94
CA ASP A 453 -7.60 14.82 30.82
C ASP A 453 -8.19 13.83 31.82
N ASN A 454 -7.98 12.53 31.59
CA ASN A 454 -7.97 11.51 32.62
C ASN A 454 -7.39 10.20 32.07
N SER A 455 -6.10 9.97 32.32
CA SER A 455 -5.60 8.63 32.68
C SER A 455 -4.23 8.75 33.33
N ASN A 456 -4.28 8.97 34.63
CA ASN A 456 -3.26 8.61 35.60
C ASN A 456 -3.01 7.10 35.49
N TYR A 457 -1.77 6.64 35.30
CA TYR A 457 -1.21 5.36 35.78
C TYR A 457 0.26 5.24 35.32
N ASP A 458 1.15 5.80 36.14
CA ASP A 458 2.53 5.33 36.31
C ASP A 458 2.50 4.07 37.18
N SER A 459 3.04 2.97 36.68
CA SER A 459 3.53 1.83 37.48
C SER A 459 4.27 0.87 36.54
N PHE A 460 5.54 1.17 36.26
CA PHE A 460 6.45 0.22 35.60
C PHE A 460 7.92 0.48 35.97
N ASP A 461 8.17 0.77 37.25
CA ASP A 461 9.52 0.76 37.83
C ASP A 461 9.55 -0.30 38.93
N ASP A 462 10.06 -1.48 38.59
CA ASP A 462 10.60 -2.46 39.55
C ASP A 462 11.50 -3.45 38.79
N ILE A 463 12.69 -2.98 38.41
CA ILE A 463 13.84 -3.81 38.07
C ILE A 463 14.98 -3.36 38.99
N PRO A 464 15.67 -4.26 39.72
CA PRO A 464 16.71 -3.86 40.67
C PRO A 464 17.87 -3.15 39.94
N VAL A 465 18.12 -1.89 40.29
CA VAL A 465 19.27 -1.11 39.81
C VAL A 465 20.40 -1.20 40.83
N ASP A 466 21.58 -1.59 40.39
CA ASP A 466 22.80 -1.59 41.19
C ASP A 466 23.29 -0.14 41.42
N MET A 467 22.95 0.41 42.59
CA MET A 467 23.28 1.79 42.97
C MET A 467 24.79 2.05 43.12
N ALA A 468 25.62 1.00 43.27
CA ALA A 468 27.07 1.15 43.42
C ALA A 468 27.76 1.64 42.14
N TYR A 469 27.16 1.38 40.97
CA TYR A 469 27.66 1.86 39.68
C TYR A 469 27.49 3.38 39.50
N TYR A 470 26.43 3.96 40.06
CA TYR A 470 26.10 5.38 39.89
C TYR A 470 26.85 6.29 40.88
N GLU A 471 27.15 5.81 42.09
CA GLU A 471 27.93 6.58 43.07
C GLU A 471 29.40 6.77 42.68
N GLN A 472 30.00 5.82 41.93
CA GLN A 472 31.36 5.98 41.39
C GLN A 472 31.46 7.01 40.27
N MET A 473 30.42 7.17 39.45
CA MET A 473 30.41 8.14 38.34
C MET A 473 30.23 9.59 38.82
N ALA A 474 29.53 9.80 39.93
CA ALA A 474 29.29 11.12 40.49
C ALA A 474 30.56 11.75 41.11
N ASN A 475 31.45 10.93 41.67
CA ASN A 475 32.67 11.40 42.34
C ASN A 475 33.85 11.69 41.40
N SER A 476 33.73 11.39 40.10
CA SER A 476 34.77 11.64 39.10
C SER A 476 34.66 12.98 38.35
N ILE A 477 33.70 13.84 38.70
CA ILE A 477 33.38 15.07 37.95
C ILE A 477 33.97 16.35 38.56
N ASP A 478 34.53 16.32 39.78
CA ASP A 478 35.13 17.51 40.38
C ASP A 478 36.66 17.41 40.50
N GLY A 479 37.36 18.14 39.62
CA GLY A 479 38.82 18.23 39.57
C GLY A 479 39.29 19.20 38.49
N SER A 480 39.55 20.44 38.90
CA SER A 480 40.04 21.58 38.10
C SER A 480 41.47 21.44 37.56
N GLU A 481 41.78 21.97 36.36
CA GLU A 481 42.68 23.13 36.15
C GLU A 481 42.96 23.46 34.66
N GLN A 482 43.52 24.66 34.45
CA GLN A 482 43.50 25.57 33.30
C GLN A 482 44.45 25.25 32.10
N SER A 483 44.07 25.68 30.89
CA SER A 483 44.69 26.82 30.14
C SER A 483 44.74 26.67 28.61
N ASN A 484 44.40 27.79 27.94
CA ASN A 484 44.76 28.25 26.57
C ASN A 484 44.31 27.44 25.32
N SER A 485 44.03 28.02 24.14
CA SER A 485 43.54 29.32 23.68
C SER A 485 43.23 29.15 22.16
N TYR A 486 42.21 29.86 21.66
CA TYR A 486 41.90 30.22 20.25
C TYR A 486 41.55 29.19 19.15
N THR A 487 40.23 29.08 18.94
CA THR A 487 39.45 29.20 17.68
C THR A 487 39.60 28.17 16.54
N ALA A 488 38.61 27.28 16.45
CA ALA A 488 37.74 27.17 15.27
C ALA A 488 36.32 26.82 15.75
N GLN A 489 35.36 27.74 15.56
CA GLN A 489 33.97 27.59 16.02
C GLN A 489 33.28 26.43 15.31
N LYS A 490 33.12 25.29 16.00
CA LYS A 490 32.04 24.32 15.73
C LYS A 490 30.76 24.83 16.40
N PRO A 491 29.57 24.68 15.79
CA PRO A 491 28.33 25.19 16.37
C PRO A 491 28.09 24.52 17.72
N ASN A 492 27.92 25.34 18.77
CA ASN A 492 27.52 24.90 20.11
C ASN A 492 26.13 24.25 20.03
N VAL A 493 26.12 22.92 19.90
CA VAL A 493 24.95 22.10 20.18
C VAL A 493 24.72 22.21 21.69
N THR A 494 23.67 22.91 22.11
CA THR A 494 23.28 23.07 23.52
C THR A 494 23.22 21.72 24.23
N ASP A 495 23.65 21.65 25.49
CA ASP A 495 23.69 20.41 26.28
C ASP A 495 22.33 19.69 26.32
N ALA A 496 21.22 20.44 26.28
CA ALA A 496 19.87 19.91 26.15
C ALA A 496 19.65 19.05 24.89
N ARG A 497 20.24 19.43 23.75
CA ARG A 497 20.13 18.70 22.48
C ARG A 497 21.01 17.45 22.48
N ILE A 498 22.14 17.47 23.18
CA ILE A 498 23.01 16.30 23.36
C ILE A 498 22.35 15.31 24.33
N ASN A 499 21.76 15.79 25.42
CA ASN A 499 21.00 14.96 26.35
C ASN A 499 19.78 14.31 25.68
N ALA A 500 19.03 15.06 24.86
CA ALA A 500 17.94 14.48 24.07
C ALA A 500 18.44 13.42 23.07
N LEU A 501 19.60 13.65 22.44
CA LEU A 501 20.22 12.69 21.52
C LEU A 501 20.74 11.45 22.26
N LYS A 502 21.25 11.60 23.48
CA LYS A 502 21.69 10.51 24.35
C LYS A 502 20.52 9.65 24.79
N ASN A 503 19.43 10.26 25.24
CA ASN A 503 18.20 9.55 25.59
C ASN A 503 17.67 8.75 24.39
N GLU A 504 17.67 9.36 23.19
CA GLU A 504 17.29 8.67 21.95
C GLU A 504 18.26 7.52 21.61
N TYR A 505 19.56 7.69 21.84
CA TYR A 505 20.55 6.62 21.67
C TYR A 505 20.32 5.47 22.66
N ASP A 506 20.04 5.75 23.93
CA ASP A 506 19.86 4.72 24.96
C ASP A 506 18.61 3.86 24.69
N GLU A 507 17.52 4.48 24.24
CA GLU A 507 16.31 3.76 23.81
C GLU A 507 16.59 2.87 22.59
N ASP A 508 17.26 3.41 21.56
CA ASP A 508 17.64 2.65 20.37
C ASP A 508 18.61 1.52 20.73
N PHE A 509 19.59 1.78 21.59
CA PHE A 509 20.59 0.82 22.05
C PHE A 509 19.93 -0.34 22.78
N LEU A 510 19.06 -0.06 23.75
CA LEU A 510 18.38 -1.11 24.51
C LEU A 510 17.54 -2.01 23.60
N ASN A 511 16.84 -1.42 22.62
CA ASN A 511 16.03 -2.16 21.66
C ASN A 511 16.88 -3.06 20.75
N ILE A 512 17.98 -2.55 20.21
CA ILE A 512 18.88 -3.31 19.33
C ILE A 512 19.67 -4.37 20.11
N TYR A 513 20.21 -4.01 21.27
CA TYR A 513 20.97 -4.89 22.15
C TYR A 513 20.18 -6.14 22.54
N LYS A 514 18.89 -5.99 22.90
CA LYS A 514 18.01 -7.13 23.21
C LYS A 514 17.92 -8.13 22.05
N ILE A 515 17.93 -7.65 20.81
CA ILE A 515 17.87 -8.50 19.61
C ILE A 515 19.21 -9.24 19.42
N TYR A 516 20.35 -8.56 19.64
CA TYR A 516 21.67 -9.20 19.59
C TYR A 516 21.82 -10.29 20.64
N ILE A 517 21.39 -10.06 21.88
CA ILE A 517 21.42 -11.07 22.95
C ILE A 517 20.58 -12.30 22.56
N LYS A 518 19.36 -12.10 22.06
CA LYS A 518 18.52 -13.21 21.57
C LYS A 518 19.14 -13.96 20.40
N GLY A 519 20.00 -13.30 19.61
CA GLY A 519 20.73 -13.90 18.50
C GLY A 519 21.90 -14.81 18.91
N ILE A 520 22.29 -14.84 20.20
CA ILE A 520 23.40 -15.66 20.68
C ILE A 520 22.94 -17.11 20.80
N LYS A 521 23.41 -17.97 19.89
CA LYS A 521 23.09 -19.41 19.87
C LYS A 521 23.54 -20.06 21.19
N GLY A 522 22.61 -20.76 21.86
CA GLY A 522 22.90 -21.51 23.10
C GLY A 522 23.15 -20.65 24.34
N TYR A 523 22.78 -19.36 24.33
CA TYR A 523 23.09 -18.43 25.42
C TYR A 523 22.69 -18.96 26.82
N TYR A 524 21.50 -19.55 26.94
CA TYR A 524 21.02 -20.09 28.22
C TYR A 524 21.72 -21.39 28.66
N ASP A 525 22.43 -22.05 27.75
CA ASP A 525 23.18 -23.27 28.01
C ASP A 525 24.66 -22.99 28.36
N MET A 526 25.10 -21.72 28.24
CA MET A 526 26.46 -21.28 28.54
C MET A 526 26.69 -21.08 30.03
N THR A 527 27.95 -21.17 30.46
CA THR A 527 28.35 -20.82 31.83
C THR A 527 28.18 -19.32 32.10
N PRO A 528 28.02 -18.89 33.36
CA PRO A 528 27.88 -17.45 33.69
C PRO A 528 29.07 -16.58 33.21
N GLY A 529 30.28 -17.13 33.18
CA GLY A 529 31.46 -16.44 32.66
C GLY A 529 31.41 -16.23 31.15
N GLU A 530 31.01 -17.25 30.39
CA GLU A 530 30.80 -17.17 28.94
C GLU A 530 29.64 -16.23 28.59
N GLN A 531 28.54 -16.29 29.34
CA GLN A 531 27.42 -15.36 29.20
C GLN A 531 27.89 -13.91 29.36
N LYS A 532 28.70 -13.61 30.37
CA LYS A 532 29.24 -12.26 30.60
C LYS A 532 30.08 -11.77 29.40
N ILE A 533 30.95 -12.61 28.84
CA ILE A 533 31.74 -12.27 27.64
C ILE A 533 30.81 -12.01 26.45
N LYS A 534 29.82 -12.88 26.23
CA LYS A 534 28.87 -12.78 25.13
C LYS A 534 27.95 -11.56 25.24
N ILE A 535 27.58 -11.17 26.47
CA ILE A 535 26.88 -9.91 26.75
C ILE A 535 27.72 -8.72 26.30
N GLU A 536 28.99 -8.65 26.68
CA GLU A 536 29.86 -7.52 26.31
C GLU A 536 30.09 -7.46 24.80
N GLU A 537 30.29 -8.62 24.14
CA GLU A 537 30.33 -8.70 22.68
C GLU A 537 29.03 -8.17 22.03
N ALA A 538 27.86 -8.54 22.58
CA ALA A 538 26.56 -8.09 22.06
C ALA A 538 26.35 -6.58 22.27
N LYS A 539 26.78 -6.02 23.41
CA LYS A 539 26.78 -4.57 23.64
C LYS A 539 27.64 -3.85 22.61
N MET A 540 28.86 -4.33 22.37
CA MET A 540 29.76 -3.75 21.39
C MET A 540 29.18 -3.83 19.97
N GLN A 541 28.61 -4.97 19.58
CA GLN A 541 27.96 -5.13 18.27
C GLN A 541 26.74 -4.22 18.10
N ALA A 542 25.90 -4.07 19.13
CA ALA A 542 24.76 -3.16 19.10
C ALA A 542 25.22 -1.70 18.98
N LYS A 543 26.25 -1.30 19.72
CA LYS A 543 26.87 0.04 19.64
C LYS A 543 27.42 0.30 18.23
N ASP A 544 28.24 -0.61 17.71
CA ASP A 544 28.84 -0.49 16.37
C ASP A 544 27.78 -0.41 15.28
N PHE A 545 26.73 -1.25 15.38
CA PHE A 545 25.60 -1.23 14.47
C PHE A 545 24.91 0.13 14.48
N LEU A 546 24.64 0.70 15.67
CA LEU A 546 23.98 1.99 15.77
C LEU A 546 24.84 3.13 15.24
N ILE A 547 26.13 3.15 15.56
CA ILE A 547 27.04 4.22 15.11
C ILE A 547 27.26 4.16 13.60
N ARG A 548 27.39 2.95 13.03
CA ARG A 548 27.56 2.74 11.58
C ARG A 548 26.34 3.19 10.81
N ASN A 549 25.15 2.80 11.25
CA ASN A 549 23.89 3.07 10.55
C ASN A 549 23.26 4.43 10.91
N ASN A 550 23.81 5.16 11.89
CA ASN A 550 23.30 6.48 12.31
C ASN A 550 24.45 7.45 12.56
N PRO A 551 24.83 8.24 11.53
CA PRO A 551 25.90 9.23 11.66
C PRO A 551 25.66 10.25 12.78
N LYS A 552 24.39 10.53 13.13
CA LYS A 552 24.04 11.44 14.23
C LYS A 552 24.60 11.00 15.58
N TYR A 553 24.76 9.70 15.84
CA TYR A 553 25.30 9.21 17.12
C TYR A 553 26.82 9.30 17.20
N ARG A 554 27.53 9.57 16.09
CA ARG A 554 29.00 9.75 16.09
C ARG A 554 29.42 10.89 17.00
N ILE A 555 28.62 11.95 17.13
CA ILE A 555 28.93 13.07 18.03
C ILE A 555 28.94 12.64 19.51
N LEU A 556 28.15 11.64 19.89
CA LEU A 556 28.15 11.11 21.26
C LEU A 556 29.45 10.32 21.51
N LEU A 557 29.91 9.55 20.51
CA LEU A 557 31.18 8.82 20.57
C LEU A 557 32.37 9.79 20.61
N GLU A 558 32.41 10.79 19.73
CA GLU A 558 33.48 11.80 19.67
C GLU A 558 33.60 12.61 20.96
N ARG A 559 32.51 12.75 21.73
CA ARG A 559 32.48 13.43 23.02
C ARG A 559 32.69 12.51 24.23
N GLY A 560 32.93 11.22 24.01
CA GLY A 560 33.14 10.24 25.09
C GLY A 560 31.90 9.94 25.94
N ILE A 561 30.69 10.23 25.42
CA ILE A 561 29.42 10.04 26.14
C ILE A 561 28.92 8.59 26.05
N ILE A 562 29.31 7.84 24.99
CA ILE A 562 28.86 6.45 24.74
C ILE A 562 29.99 5.50 24.42
#